data_AF-A0A952E2M9-F1
#
_entry.id   AF-A0A952E2M9-F1
#
_cell.length_a   1.000
_cell.length_b   1.000
_cell.length_c   1.000
_cell.angle_alpha   90.00
_cell.angle_beta   90.00
_cell.angle_gamma   90.00
#
_symmetry.space_group_name_H-M   'P 1'
#
loop_
_entity.id
_entity.type
_entity.pdbx_description
1 polymer ?
#
loop_
_entity_poly.entity_id
_entity_poly.type
_entity_poly.pdbx_seq_one_letter_code
_entity_poly.pdbx_strand_id
1 'polypeptide(L)'
;MSRQRTLKLIHLASTIWFIICIGYILVLTLRQAGVHWWVVFSLSGHGLLIALMLISLYLFAIFRGISSSQKVQIEHLLTSTNYYRVFYVITPLLGGFASCLGMIGISTVGQFALGVALGTLGTTFLVWVIVDPLTGLLEMLLPSASRRHRSQRIAHAKALRQSRQEDRESLLKDVFVKEEQKRQQWREVLKPNAEILAVMLAADEIDLKQIECEAVGIGVKAWQIGGLSCMSELRDMAIDLAKERDKSVVDYIGVWWDGIGSWRQPSLV
;
A
#
# COMPACT_ATOMS: atom_id res chain seq x y z
N MET A 1 -7.00 3.45 3.74
CA MET A 1 -6.32 2.15 3.93
C MET A 1 -6.57 1.25 2.73
N SER A 2 -5.55 0.69 2.08
CA SER A 2 -5.75 -0.14 0.87
C SER A 2 -6.39 -1.50 1.21
N ARG A 3 -7.35 -1.95 0.38
CA ARG A 3 -8.05 -3.25 0.51
C ARG A 3 -7.10 -4.46 0.58
N GLN A 4 -5.91 -4.33 0.02
CA GLN A 4 -4.87 -5.36 0.12
C GLN A 4 -4.24 -5.42 1.51
N ARG A 5 -4.10 -4.29 2.20
CA ARG A 5 -3.54 -4.24 3.56
C ARG A 5 -4.50 -4.85 4.57
N THR A 6 -5.80 -4.61 4.44
CA THR A 6 -6.81 -5.21 5.31
C THR A 6 -6.87 -6.74 5.15
N LEU A 7 -6.84 -7.25 3.91
CA LEU A 7 -6.79 -8.69 3.66
C LEU A 7 -5.55 -9.35 4.26
N LYS A 8 -4.37 -8.71 4.16
CA LYS A 8 -3.14 -9.22 4.77
C LYS A 8 -3.23 -9.28 6.29
N LEU A 9 -3.84 -8.27 6.93
CA LEU A 9 -4.04 -8.24 8.38
C LEU A 9 -5.01 -9.32 8.84
N ILE A 10 -6.17 -9.45 8.17
CA ILE A 10 -7.16 -10.50 8.48
C ILE A 10 -6.52 -11.89 8.34
N HIS A 11 -5.73 -12.08 7.28
CA HIS A 11 -5.01 -13.32 7.05
C HIS A 11 -3.99 -13.64 8.15
N LEU A 12 -3.21 -12.64 8.58
CA LEU A 12 -2.26 -12.79 9.68
C LEU A 12 -2.99 -13.18 10.97
N ALA A 13 -4.05 -12.44 11.33
CA ALA A 13 -4.84 -12.71 12.52
C ALA A 13 -5.46 -14.11 12.52
N SER A 14 -6.07 -14.51 11.40
CA SER A 14 -6.67 -15.83 11.21
C SER A 14 -5.63 -16.96 11.31
N THR A 15 -4.42 -16.73 10.78
CA THR A 15 -3.32 -17.71 10.86
C THR A 15 -2.82 -17.85 12.30
N ILE A 16 -2.60 -16.74 13.00
CA ILE A 16 -2.18 -16.76 14.41
C ILE A 16 -3.23 -17.47 15.27
N TRP A 17 -4.51 -17.14 15.08
CA TRP A 17 -5.63 -17.79 15.78
C TRP A 17 -5.63 -19.31 15.57
N PHE A 18 -5.51 -19.75 14.32
CA PHE A 18 -5.48 -21.17 13.97
C PHE A 18 -4.30 -21.90 14.63
N ILE A 19 -3.10 -21.31 14.62
CA ILE A 19 -1.91 -21.87 15.27
C ILE A 19 -2.12 -21.99 16.78
N ILE A 20 -2.72 -20.99 17.43
CA ILE A 20 -3.03 -21.03 18.86
C ILE A 20 -4.01 -22.17 19.17
N CYS A 21 -5.07 -22.34 18.37
CA CYS A 21 -6.03 -23.43 18.55
C CYS A 21 -5.36 -24.81 18.40
N ILE A 22 -4.51 -25.00 17.39
CA ILE A 22 -3.73 -26.23 17.20
C ILE A 22 -2.82 -26.47 18.40
N GLY A 23 -2.05 -25.45 18.81
CA GLY A 23 -1.12 -25.55 19.93
C GLY A 23 -1.83 -25.90 21.24
N TYR A 24 -3.01 -25.31 21.48
CA TYR A 24 -3.84 -25.62 22.64
C TYR A 24 -4.30 -27.08 22.65
N ILE A 25 -4.83 -27.58 21.52
CA ILE A 25 -5.24 -28.98 21.40
C ILE A 25 -4.03 -29.90 21.64
N LEU A 26 -2.89 -29.61 21.01
CA LEU A 26 -1.68 -30.40 21.13
C LEU A 26 -1.18 -30.48 22.59
N VAL A 27 -1.14 -29.34 23.30
CA VAL A 27 -0.72 -29.31 24.71
C VAL A 27 -1.69 -30.10 25.58
N LEU A 28 -3.00 -29.96 25.35
CA LEU A 28 -4.00 -30.72 26.10
C LEU A 28 -3.90 -32.22 25.85
N THR A 29 -3.76 -32.65 24.60
CA THR A 29 -3.65 -34.07 24.27
C THR A 29 -2.36 -34.66 24.84
N LEU A 30 -1.23 -33.94 24.77
CA LEU A 30 0.03 -34.34 25.40
C LEU A 30 -0.10 -34.46 26.92
N ARG A 31 -0.77 -33.51 27.57
CA ARG A 31 -1.00 -33.53 29.02
C ARG A 31 -1.90 -34.70 29.43
N GLN A 32 -2.94 -34.99 28.66
CA GLN A 32 -3.85 -36.11 28.91
C GLN A 32 -3.19 -37.47 28.66
N ALA A 33 -2.29 -37.56 27.68
CA ALA A 33 -1.56 -38.79 27.36
C ALA A 33 -0.48 -39.16 28.40
N GLY A 34 -0.21 -38.31 29.38
CA GLY A 34 0.59 -38.66 30.56
C GLY A 34 1.96 -39.29 30.26
N VAL A 35 2.69 -38.80 29.25
CA VAL A 35 4.02 -39.30 28.82
C VAL A 35 4.01 -40.75 28.26
N HIS A 36 2.86 -41.41 28.18
CA HIS A 36 2.72 -42.75 27.59
C HIS A 36 2.53 -42.62 26.07
N TRP A 37 3.63 -42.34 25.36
CA TRP A 37 3.70 -42.13 23.91
C TRP A 37 3.02 -43.21 23.04
N TRP A 38 2.81 -44.41 23.57
CA TRP A 38 2.11 -45.49 22.88
C TRP A 38 0.61 -45.25 22.70
N VAL A 39 -0.05 -44.49 23.57
CA VAL A 39 -1.49 -44.18 23.46
C VAL A 39 -1.75 -43.17 22.33
N VAL A 40 -0.78 -42.32 22.03
CA VAL A 40 -0.82 -41.35 20.91
C VAL A 40 -0.85 -42.06 19.54
N PHE A 41 -0.33 -43.27 19.44
CA PHE A 41 -0.30 -44.06 18.20
C PHE A 41 -1.44 -45.08 18.04
N SER A 42 -2.33 -45.20 19.04
CA SER A 42 -3.51 -46.06 18.87
C SER A 42 -4.55 -45.37 17.99
N LEU A 43 -5.02 -46.07 16.95
CA LEU A 43 -5.99 -45.56 15.97
C LEU A 43 -7.36 -45.19 16.62
N SER A 44 -7.61 -45.61 17.86
CA SER A 44 -8.83 -45.31 18.61
C SER A 44 -8.59 -44.21 19.65
N GLY A 45 -9.05 -42.99 19.36
CA GLY A 45 -9.04 -41.85 20.30
C GLY A 45 -8.10 -40.73 19.87
N HIS A 46 -7.14 -40.37 20.73
CA HIS A 46 -6.24 -39.22 20.57
C HIS A 46 -5.35 -39.28 19.31
N GLY A 47 -5.06 -40.49 18.82
CA GLY A 47 -4.30 -40.69 17.57
C GLY A 47 -5.04 -40.19 16.33
N LEU A 48 -6.38 -40.29 16.29
CA LEU A 48 -7.19 -39.74 15.20
C LEU A 48 -7.12 -38.20 15.19
N LEU A 49 -7.17 -37.57 16.36
CA LEU A 49 -7.04 -36.11 16.48
C LEU A 49 -5.67 -35.62 16.02
N ILE A 50 -4.61 -36.33 16.40
CA ILE A 50 -3.23 -35.98 15.98
C ILE A 50 -3.04 -36.25 14.49
N ALA A 51 -3.58 -37.35 13.95
CA ALA A 51 -3.59 -37.61 12.51
C ALA A 51 -4.37 -36.53 11.74
N LEU A 52 -5.57 -36.14 12.20
CA LEU A 52 -6.33 -35.04 11.61
C LEU A 52 -5.60 -33.70 11.72
N MET A 53 -4.92 -33.44 12.84
CA MET A 53 -4.09 -32.24 13.03
C MET A 53 -2.91 -32.22 12.06
N LEU A 54 -2.19 -33.34 11.91
CA LEU A 54 -1.07 -33.49 10.98
C LEU A 54 -1.52 -33.40 9.53
N ILE A 55 -2.65 -34.03 9.18
CA ILE A 55 -3.27 -33.91 7.85
C ILE A 55 -3.69 -32.46 7.60
N SER A 56 -4.29 -31.77 8.59
CA SER A 56 -4.67 -30.36 8.47
C SER A 56 -3.45 -29.46 8.28
N LEU A 57 -2.36 -29.69 9.03
CA LEU A 57 -1.09 -28.97 8.88
C LEU A 57 -0.40 -29.27 7.54
N TYR A 58 -0.45 -30.51 7.09
CA TYR A 58 0.12 -30.96 5.81
C TYR A 58 -0.64 -30.34 4.64
N LEU A 59 -1.98 -30.42 4.66
CA LEU A 59 -2.84 -29.78 3.68
C LEU A 59 -2.72 -28.27 3.73
N PHE A 60 -2.59 -27.67 4.91
CA PHE A 60 -2.29 -26.25 5.05
C PHE A 60 -1.01 -25.88 4.33
N ALA A 61 0.08 -26.61 4.57
CA ALA A 61 1.38 -26.33 3.97
C ALA A 61 1.34 -26.50 2.43
N ILE A 62 0.66 -27.54 1.94
CA ILE A 62 0.56 -27.85 0.51
C ILE A 62 -0.38 -26.90 -0.21
N PHE A 63 -1.62 -26.71 0.24
CA PHE A 63 -2.56 -25.82 -0.46
C PHE A 63 -2.13 -24.36 -0.37
N ARG A 64 -1.50 -23.94 0.74
CA ARG A 64 -0.97 -22.58 0.87
C ARG A 64 0.34 -22.38 0.10
N GLY A 65 1.18 -23.42 -0.01
CA GLY A 65 2.40 -23.42 -0.83
C GLY A 65 2.10 -23.43 -2.32
N ILE A 66 1.19 -24.30 -2.77
CA ILE A 66 0.77 -24.45 -4.17
C ILE A 66 -0.05 -23.24 -4.64
N SER A 67 -0.87 -22.63 -3.77
CA SER A 67 -1.58 -21.38 -4.11
C SER A 67 -0.64 -20.21 -4.45
N SER A 68 0.56 -20.15 -3.86
CA SER A 68 1.56 -19.14 -4.25
C SER A 68 2.30 -19.49 -5.54
N SER A 69 2.37 -20.78 -5.90
CA SER A 69 3.08 -21.30 -7.08
C SER A 69 2.22 -21.39 -8.33
N GLN A 70 0.88 -21.33 -8.23
CA GLN A 70 -0.02 -21.22 -9.37
C GLN A 70 0.01 -19.82 -10.00
N LYS A 71 1.21 -19.42 -10.44
CA LYS A 71 1.32 -18.80 -11.75
C LYS A 71 0.96 -19.89 -12.77
N VAL A 72 0.13 -19.54 -13.76
CA VAL A 72 -0.09 -20.26 -15.04
C VAL A 72 -1.43 -21.03 -15.15
N GLN A 73 -2.41 -20.29 -15.69
CA GLN A 73 -3.26 -20.62 -16.87
C GLN A 73 -4.66 -21.23 -16.77
N ILE A 74 -5.21 -21.60 -15.62
CA ILE A 74 -6.64 -21.96 -15.56
C ILE A 74 -7.33 -21.12 -14.50
N GLU A 75 -7.91 -19.99 -14.95
CA GLU A 75 -8.69 -19.10 -14.11
C GLU A 75 -9.99 -19.79 -13.67
N HIS A 76 -9.99 -20.20 -12.41
CA HIS A 76 -11.12 -20.75 -11.69
C HIS A 76 -12.14 -19.66 -11.36
N LEU A 77 -13.40 -19.76 -11.83
CA LEU A 77 -14.36 -18.65 -11.86
C LEU A 77 -14.88 -18.24 -10.47
N LEU A 78 -15.02 -19.19 -9.55
CA LEU A 78 -15.50 -19.06 -8.17
C LEU A 78 -14.32 -18.84 -7.21
N THR A 79 -13.26 -19.64 -7.30
CA THR A 79 -12.13 -19.60 -6.37
C THR A 79 -11.19 -18.42 -6.60
N SER A 80 -11.20 -17.82 -7.81
CA SER A 80 -10.48 -16.56 -8.08
C SER A 80 -11.19 -15.29 -7.62
N THR A 81 -12.43 -15.39 -7.10
CA THR A 81 -13.16 -14.20 -6.63
C THR A 81 -12.61 -13.67 -5.32
N ASN A 82 -12.66 -12.35 -5.15
CA ASN A 82 -12.27 -11.74 -3.88
C ASN A 82 -13.14 -12.22 -2.70
N TYR A 83 -14.40 -12.58 -2.97
CA TYR A 83 -15.32 -13.10 -1.94
C TYR A 83 -14.89 -14.48 -1.46
N TYR A 84 -14.56 -15.39 -2.39
CA TYR A 84 -14.05 -16.72 -2.04
C TYR A 84 -12.72 -16.62 -1.27
N ARG A 85 -11.83 -15.74 -1.71
CA ARG A 85 -10.56 -15.50 -1.02
C ARG A 85 -10.76 -14.98 0.41
N VAL A 86 -11.69 -14.05 0.61
CA VAL A 86 -12.03 -13.56 1.95
C VAL A 86 -12.59 -14.70 2.79
N PHE A 87 -13.59 -15.42 2.28
CA PHE A 87 -14.22 -16.55 2.95
C PHE A 87 -13.16 -17.57 3.41
N TYR A 88 -12.31 -18.03 2.50
CA TYR A 88 -11.26 -19.00 2.77
C TYR A 88 -10.30 -18.53 3.88
N VAL A 89 -9.97 -17.24 3.89
CA VAL A 89 -9.07 -16.64 4.88
C VAL A 89 -9.74 -16.50 6.25
N ILE A 90 -11.03 -16.18 6.31
CA ILE A 90 -11.75 -15.99 7.59
C ILE A 90 -12.29 -17.29 8.18
N THR A 91 -12.25 -18.40 7.44
CA THR A 91 -12.76 -19.72 7.89
C THR A 91 -12.35 -20.11 9.31
N PRO A 92 -11.07 -20.02 9.74
CA PRO A 92 -10.70 -20.34 11.12
C PRO A 92 -11.44 -19.47 12.16
N LEU A 93 -11.60 -18.18 11.88
CA LEU A 93 -12.31 -17.26 12.77
C LEU A 93 -13.82 -17.55 12.80
N LEU A 94 -14.41 -17.90 11.65
CA LEU A 94 -15.81 -18.30 11.56
C LEU A 94 -16.07 -19.61 12.34
N GLY A 95 -15.17 -20.59 12.23
CA GLY A 95 -15.24 -21.83 12.99
C GLY A 95 -15.18 -21.59 14.49
N GLY A 96 -14.21 -20.78 14.94
CA GLY A 96 -14.12 -20.37 16.34
C GLY A 96 -15.37 -19.64 16.83
N PHE A 97 -15.90 -18.71 16.04
CA PHE A 97 -17.12 -17.97 16.37
C PHE A 97 -18.35 -18.87 16.45
N ALA A 98 -18.56 -19.76 15.48
CA ALA A 98 -19.66 -20.71 15.49
C ALA A 98 -19.60 -21.63 16.71
N SER A 99 -18.39 -22.06 17.11
CA SER A 99 -18.19 -22.82 18.33
C SER A 99 -18.40 -22.01 19.60
N CYS A 100 -18.01 -20.74 19.65
CA CYS A 100 -18.34 -19.89 20.80
C CYS A 100 -19.86 -19.86 21.04
N LEU A 101 -20.65 -19.75 19.96
CA LEU A 101 -22.11 -19.80 20.05
C LEU A 101 -22.62 -21.20 20.46
N GLY A 102 -22.04 -22.26 19.91
CA GLY A 102 -22.41 -23.64 20.25
C GLY A 102 -22.07 -24.05 21.69
N MET A 103 -21.13 -23.35 22.33
CA MET A 103 -20.66 -23.64 23.70
C MET A 103 -21.36 -22.76 24.77
N ILE A 104 -22.39 -22.00 24.38
CA ILE A 104 -23.22 -21.25 25.34
C ILE A 104 -23.83 -22.22 26.36
N GLY A 105 -23.66 -21.92 27.65
CA GLY A 105 -24.16 -22.74 28.76
C GLY A 105 -23.14 -23.70 29.36
N ILE A 106 -21.93 -23.80 28.80
CA ILE A 106 -20.85 -24.59 29.40
C ILE A 106 -20.15 -23.76 30.48
N SER A 107 -20.10 -24.30 31.69
CA SER A 107 -19.62 -23.62 32.89
C SER A 107 -18.11 -23.70 33.10
N THR A 108 -17.42 -24.63 32.43
CA THR A 108 -15.97 -24.80 32.60
C THR A 108 -15.18 -24.16 31.46
N VAL A 109 -14.22 -23.31 31.83
CA VAL A 109 -13.36 -22.58 30.88
C VAL A 109 -12.58 -23.56 29.98
N GLY A 110 -12.12 -24.69 30.54
CA GLY A 110 -11.36 -25.69 29.78
C GLY A 110 -12.19 -26.38 28.69
N GLN A 111 -13.44 -26.76 28.99
CA GLN A 111 -14.33 -27.35 27.98
C GLN A 111 -14.73 -26.30 26.94
N PHE A 112 -15.03 -25.08 27.36
CA PHE A 112 -15.32 -23.96 26.46
C PHE A 112 -14.18 -23.74 25.46
N ALA A 113 -12.95 -23.56 25.95
CA ALA A 113 -11.78 -23.35 25.12
C ALA A 113 -11.49 -24.54 24.19
N LEU A 114 -11.70 -25.78 24.66
CA LEU A 114 -11.54 -26.98 23.83
C LEU A 114 -12.58 -27.02 22.70
N GLY A 115 -13.84 -26.70 22.99
CA GLY A 115 -14.90 -26.65 21.96
C GLY A 115 -14.61 -25.60 20.89
N VAL A 116 -14.13 -24.42 21.30
CA VAL A 116 -13.72 -23.35 20.37
C VAL A 116 -12.54 -23.78 19.50
N ALA A 117 -11.53 -24.43 20.08
CA ALA A 117 -10.38 -24.92 19.33
C ALA A 117 -10.77 -26.06 18.36
N LEU A 118 -11.62 -26.99 18.79
CA LEU A 118 -12.09 -28.11 17.98
C LEU A 118 -12.95 -27.64 16.80
N GLY A 119 -13.86 -26.68 16.98
CA GLY A 119 -14.63 -26.19 15.84
C GLY A 119 -13.84 -25.26 14.93
N THR A 120 -12.87 -24.50 15.45
CA THR A 120 -11.89 -23.81 14.59
C THR A 120 -11.21 -24.82 13.65
N LEU A 121 -10.70 -25.93 14.19
CA LEU A 121 -10.04 -26.97 13.41
C LEU A 121 -11.03 -27.69 12.47
N GLY A 122 -12.19 -28.11 12.97
CA GLY A 122 -13.21 -28.82 12.21
C GLY A 122 -13.74 -28.01 11.02
N THR A 123 -14.04 -26.73 11.21
CA THR A 123 -14.51 -25.85 10.13
C THR A 123 -13.40 -25.61 9.09
N THR A 124 -12.15 -25.40 9.51
CA THR A 124 -11.04 -25.27 8.56
C THR A 124 -10.82 -26.52 7.74
N PHE A 125 -10.88 -27.69 8.37
CA PHE A 125 -10.77 -28.97 7.67
C PHE A 125 -11.92 -29.15 6.68
N LEU A 126 -13.16 -28.91 7.09
CA LEU A 126 -14.33 -29.01 6.22
C LEU A 126 -14.20 -28.11 4.99
N VAL A 127 -13.79 -26.85 5.17
CA VAL A 127 -13.66 -25.95 4.03
C VAL A 127 -12.52 -26.37 3.11
N TRP A 128 -11.37 -26.78 3.64
CA TRP A 128 -10.21 -27.10 2.81
C TRP A 128 -10.26 -28.49 2.16
N VAL A 129 -10.86 -29.48 2.83
CA VAL A 129 -10.91 -30.86 2.35
C VAL A 129 -12.17 -31.14 1.55
N ILE A 130 -13.29 -30.49 1.89
CA ILE A 130 -14.59 -30.78 1.27
C ILE A 130 -15.00 -29.63 0.37
N VAL A 131 -15.12 -28.42 0.90
CA VAL A 131 -15.67 -27.28 0.13
C VAL A 131 -14.76 -26.91 -1.02
N ASP A 132 -13.45 -26.79 -0.80
CA ASP A 132 -12.49 -26.33 -1.82
C ASP A 132 -12.43 -27.28 -3.04
N PRO A 133 -12.29 -28.61 -2.88
CA PRO A 133 -12.36 -29.54 -4.02
C PRO A 133 -13.73 -29.56 -4.70
N LEU A 134 -14.83 -29.47 -3.95
CA LEU A 134 -16.18 -29.41 -4.53
C LEU A 134 -16.37 -28.14 -5.36
N THR A 135 -15.89 -26.98 -4.90
CA THR A 135 -15.92 -25.75 -5.69
C THR A 135 -15.07 -25.87 -6.95
N GLY A 136 -13.89 -26.51 -6.87
CA GLY A 136 -13.07 -26.79 -8.05
C GLY A 136 -13.77 -27.68 -9.06
N LEU A 137 -14.47 -28.73 -8.61
CA LEU A 137 -15.27 -29.60 -9.47
C LEU A 137 -16.46 -28.87 -10.11
N LEU A 138 -17.19 -28.07 -9.34
CA LEU A 138 -18.28 -27.24 -9.84
C LEU A 138 -17.80 -26.27 -10.92
N GLU A 139 -16.60 -25.70 -10.75
CA GLU A 139 -16.03 -24.83 -11.77
C GLU A 139 -15.68 -25.58 -13.05
N MET A 140 -15.21 -26.83 -12.96
CA MET A 140 -14.95 -27.66 -14.15
C MET A 140 -16.23 -27.98 -14.91
N LEU A 141 -17.38 -28.02 -14.22
CA LEU A 141 -18.70 -28.20 -14.84
C LEU A 141 -19.27 -26.91 -15.44
N LEU A 142 -18.72 -25.73 -15.11
CA LEU A 142 -19.18 -24.46 -15.68
C LEU A 142 -18.72 -24.29 -17.14
N PRO A 143 -19.57 -23.76 -18.05
CA PRO A 143 -19.25 -23.65 -19.47
C PRO A 143 -17.97 -22.85 -19.75
N SER A 144 -17.09 -23.42 -20.58
CA SER A 144 -15.80 -22.85 -21.02
C SER A 144 -15.92 -21.47 -21.68
N ALA A 145 -17.08 -21.15 -22.26
CA ALA A 145 -17.37 -19.86 -22.89
C ALA A 145 -17.28 -18.66 -21.91
N SER A 146 -17.71 -18.85 -20.65
CA SER A 146 -17.67 -17.79 -19.63
C SER A 146 -16.23 -17.35 -19.29
N ARG A 147 -15.29 -18.31 -19.32
CA ARG A 147 -13.87 -18.08 -19.03
C ARG A 147 -13.19 -17.21 -20.10
N ARG A 148 -13.49 -17.46 -21.38
CA ARG A 148 -12.90 -16.73 -22.52
C ARG A 148 -13.32 -15.26 -22.58
N HIS A 149 -14.58 -14.97 -22.26
CA HIS A 149 -15.06 -13.58 -22.27
C HIS A 149 -14.48 -12.74 -21.11
N ARG A 150 -14.21 -13.35 -19.95
CA ARG A 150 -13.58 -12.64 -18.83
C ARG A 150 -12.11 -12.29 -19.12
N SER A 151 -11.34 -13.23 -19.68
CA SER A 151 -9.94 -12.97 -20.02
C SER A 151 -9.80 -11.86 -21.07
N GLN A 152 -10.69 -11.85 -22.08
CA GLN A 152 -10.77 -10.76 -23.06
C GLN A 152 -11.07 -9.40 -22.41
N ARG A 153 -12.02 -9.33 -21.47
CA ARG A 153 -12.33 -8.07 -20.75
C ARG A 153 -11.16 -7.58 -19.91
N ILE A 154 -10.43 -8.48 -19.25
CA ILE A 154 -9.25 -8.11 -18.43
C ILE A 154 -8.10 -7.65 -19.33
N ALA A 155 -7.85 -8.34 -20.44
CA ALA A 155 -6.85 -7.93 -21.43
C ALA A 155 -7.16 -6.55 -22.00
N HIS A 156 -8.42 -6.31 -22.36
CA HIS A 156 -8.89 -5.00 -22.82
C HIS A 156 -8.73 -3.91 -21.74
N ALA A 157 -9.11 -4.20 -20.49
CA ALA A 157 -8.94 -3.25 -19.39
C ALA A 157 -7.46 -2.96 -19.09
N LYS A 158 -6.56 -3.94 -19.27
CA LYS A 158 -5.11 -3.75 -19.12
C LYS A 158 -4.55 -2.89 -20.25
N ALA A 159 -4.93 -3.16 -21.49
CA ALA A 159 -4.54 -2.36 -22.66
C ALA A 159 -5.01 -0.90 -22.51
N LEU A 160 -6.25 -0.68 -22.06
CA LEU A 160 -6.79 0.66 -21.83
C LEU A 160 -6.05 1.41 -20.72
N ARG A 161 -5.63 0.73 -19.65
CA ARG A 161 -4.82 1.34 -18.58
C ARG A 161 -3.44 1.75 -19.08
N GLN A 162 -2.82 0.91 -19.90
CA GLN A 162 -1.51 1.18 -20.46
C GLN A 162 -1.57 2.38 -21.43
N SER A 163 -2.53 2.42 -22.35
CA SER A 163 -2.74 3.57 -23.22
C SER A 163 -2.98 4.86 -22.44
N ARG A 164 -3.83 4.85 -21.40
CA ARG A 164 -4.01 6.04 -20.54
C ARG A 164 -2.75 6.48 -19.82
N GLN A 165 -1.87 5.54 -19.46
CA GLN A 165 -0.61 5.86 -18.82
C GLN A 165 0.36 6.49 -19.82
N GLU A 166 0.46 5.91 -21.01
CA GLU A 166 1.26 6.46 -22.12
C GLU A 166 0.78 7.87 -22.51
N ASP A 167 -0.53 8.09 -22.59
CA ASP A 167 -1.14 9.40 -22.84
C ASP A 167 -0.82 10.41 -21.73
N ARG A 168 -0.84 9.98 -20.47
CA ARG A 168 -0.48 10.85 -19.35
C ARG A 168 1.00 11.22 -19.37
N GLU A 169 1.86 10.25 -19.68
CA GLU A 169 3.30 10.47 -19.78
C GLU A 169 3.65 11.41 -20.95
N SER A 170 2.95 11.31 -22.08
CA SER A 170 3.14 12.24 -23.20
C SER A 170 2.69 13.66 -22.84
N LEU A 171 1.51 13.83 -22.24
CA LEU A 171 1.02 15.13 -21.79
C LEU A 171 1.94 15.78 -20.74
N LEU A 172 2.50 15.00 -19.82
CA LEU A 172 3.48 15.51 -18.85
C LEU A 172 4.75 16.02 -19.54
N LYS A 173 5.27 15.28 -20.53
CA LYS A 173 6.44 15.72 -21.31
C LYS A 173 6.15 17.04 -22.03
N ASP A 174 4.98 17.18 -22.65
CA ASP A 174 4.59 18.40 -23.34
C ASP A 174 4.48 19.60 -22.38
N VAL A 175 3.96 19.38 -21.18
CA VAL A 175 3.90 20.41 -20.13
C VAL A 175 5.31 20.81 -19.69
N PHE A 176 6.20 19.85 -19.46
CA PHE A 176 7.60 20.14 -19.10
C PHE A 176 8.33 20.95 -20.17
N VAL A 177 8.19 20.59 -21.45
CA VAL A 177 8.82 21.34 -22.57
C VAL A 177 8.29 22.78 -22.62
N LYS A 178 6.98 22.98 -22.45
CA LYS A 178 6.38 24.32 -22.44
C LYS A 178 6.80 25.14 -21.22
N GLU A 179 6.93 24.50 -20.05
CA GLU A 179 7.38 25.17 -18.84
C GLU A 179 8.84 25.60 -18.97
N GLU A 180 9.71 24.73 -19.49
CA GLU A 180 11.13 25.04 -19.72
C GLU A 180 11.29 26.20 -20.70
N GLN A 181 10.52 26.21 -21.80
CA GLN A 181 10.54 27.32 -22.75
C GLN A 181 10.12 28.65 -22.10
N LYS A 182 9.10 28.62 -21.22
CA LYS A 182 8.69 29.81 -20.46
C LYS A 182 9.77 30.26 -19.47
N ARG A 183 10.45 29.32 -18.78
CA ARG A 183 11.57 29.65 -17.90
C ARG A 183 12.69 30.33 -18.67
N GLN A 184 13.06 29.83 -19.85
CA GLN A 184 14.08 30.48 -20.68
C GLN A 184 13.68 31.90 -21.06
N GLN A 185 12.43 32.12 -21.51
CA GLN A 185 11.91 33.46 -21.79
C GLN A 185 11.95 34.38 -20.56
N TRP A 186 11.58 33.87 -19.38
CA TRP A 186 11.65 34.63 -18.14
C TRP A 186 13.08 34.97 -17.78
N ARG A 187 14.03 34.05 -17.93
CA ARG A 187 15.45 34.33 -17.67
C ARG A 187 15.96 35.47 -18.53
N GLU A 188 15.62 35.50 -19.82
CA GLU A 188 16.02 36.61 -20.70
C GLU A 188 15.44 37.95 -20.25
N VAL A 189 14.16 37.99 -19.88
CA VAL A 189 13.47 39.22 -19.45
C VAL A 189 13.92 39.70 -18.07
N LEU A 190 14.23 38.77 -17.16
CA LEU A 190 14.55 39.03 -15.76
C LEU A 190 16.05 39.25 -15.53
N LYS A 191 16.93 38.79 -16.42
CA LYS A 191 18.39 38.94 -16.33
C LYS A 191 18.86 40.35 -15.93
N PRO A 192 18.42 41.45 -16.58
CA PRO A 192 18.88 42.78 -16.20
C PRO A 192 18.50 43.14 -14.75
N ASN A 193 17.31 42.73 -14.31
CA ASN A 193 16.87 42.95 -12.93
C ASN A 193 17.66 42.08 -11.94
N ALA A 194 18.01 40.85 -12.34
CA ALA A 194 18.80 39.93 -11.53
C ALA A 194 20.22 40.46 -11.30
N GLU A 195 20.83 41.06 -12.32
CA GLU A 195 22.16 41.69 -12.23
C GLU A 195 22.15 42.90 -11.28
N ILE A 196 21.10 43.73 -11.34
CA ILE A 196 20.91 44.87 -10.42
C ILE A 196 20.77 44.37 -8.97
N LEU A 197 19.93 43.35 -8.74
CA LEU A 197 19.77 42.73 -7.42
C LEU A 197 21.06 42.10 -6.91
N ALA A 198 21.83 41.45 -7.78
CA ALA A 198 23.11 40.85 -7.40
C ALA A 198 24.14 41.90 -6.97
N VAL A 199 24.16 43.07 -7.62
CA VAL A 199 24.99 44.22 -7.21
C VAL A 199 24.56 44.73 -5.84
N MET A 200 23.24 44.88 -5.61
CA MET A 200 22.69 45.34 -4.33
C MET A 200 23.01 44.37 -3.18
N LEU A 201 22.97 43.07 -3.43
CA LEU A 201 23.32 42.04 -2.46
C LEU A 201 24.82 42.02 -2.09
N ALA A 202 25.67 42.52 -2.97
CA ALA A 202 27.12 42.58 -2.78
C ALA A 202 27.64 43.95 -2.33
N ALA A 203 26.76 44.95 -2.14
CA ALA A 203 27.14 46.30 -1.75
C ALA A 203 27.29 46.44 -0.23
N ASP A 204 28.37 47.09 0.22
CA ASP A 204 28.60 47.39 1.64
C ASP A 204 27.72 48.58 2.10
N GLU A 205 26.73 48.25 2.93
CA GLU A 205 25.91 49.00 3.93
C GLU A 205 25.50 50.48 3.79
N ILE A 206 25.94 51.26 2.79
CA ILE A 206 25.84 52.73 2.89
C ILE A 206 24.39 53.27 2.71
N ASP A 207 23.44 52.51 2.15
CA ASP A 207 22.01 52.90 2.15
C ASP A 207 21.02 51.72 2.01
N LEU A 208 20.84 50.96 3.10
CA LEU A 208 19.94 49.80 3.14
C LEU A 208 18.48 50.12 2.77
N LYS A 209 18.00 51.34 3.07
CA LYS A 209 16.59 51.70 2.87
C LYS A 209 16.29 52.00 1.40
N GLN A 210 17.20 52.66 0.70
CA GLN A 210 17.07 52.88 -0.73
C GLN A 210 17.19 51.56 -1.50
N ILE A 211 18.10 50.67 -1.09
CA ILE A 211 18.25 49.33 -1.67
C ILE A 211 16.97 48.50 -1.49
N GLU A 212 16.36 48.51 -0.31
CA GLU A 212 15.10 47.82 -0.05
C GLU A 212 13.98 48.31 -0.98
N CYS A 213 13.79 49.63 -1.11
CA CYS A 213 12.75 50.18 -1.99
C CYS A 213 12.93 49.75 -3.46
N GLU A 214 14.17 49.75 -3.95
CA GLU A 214 14.46 49.37 -5.34
C GLU A 214 14.31 47.85 -5.55
N ALA A 215 14.77 47.05 -4.59
CA ALA A 215 14.56 45.60 -4.58
C ALA A 215 13.06 45.25 -4.57
N VAL A 216 12.24 45.93 -3.76
CA VAL A 216 10.78 45.78 -3.74
C VAL A 216 10.18 46.11 -5.11
N GLY A 217 10.58 47.23 -5.72
CA GLY A 217 10.10 47.63 -7.04
C GLY A 217 10.40 46.58 -8.12
N ILE A 218 11.59 46.00 -8.09
CA ILE A 218 11.99 44.89 -8.96
C ILE A 218 11.14 43.64 -8.69
N GLY A 219 10.90 43.31 -7.41
CA GLY A 219 10.05 42.18 -7.00
C GLY A 219 8.61 42.32 -7.49
N VAL A 220 8.00 43.51 -7.36
CA VAL A 220 6.65 43.80 -7.88
C VAL A 220 6.59 43.65 -9.39
N LYS A 221 7.61 44.12 -10.12
CA LYS A 221 7.69 43.96 -11.58
C LYS A 221 7.76 42.49 -11.98
N ALA A 222 8.57 41.68 -11.28
CA ALA A 222 8.65 40.24 -11.53
C ALA A 222 7.31 39.52 -11.23
N TRP A 223 6.62 39.91 -10.15
CA TRP A 223 5.28 39.42 -9.83
C TRP A 223 4.26 39.73 -10.93
N GLN A 224 4.28 40.94 -11.49
CA GLN A 224 3.38 41.31 -12.58
C GLN A 224 3.64 40.53 -13.88
N ILE A 225 4.87 40.09 -14.13
CA ILE A 225 5.24 39.34 -15.34
C ILE A 225 4.77 37.88 -15.27
N GLY A 226 4.94 37.21 -14.12
CA GLY A 226 4.60 35.78 -14.02
C GLY A 226 4.39 35.27 -12.59
N GLY A 227 4.06 36.18 -11.67
CA GLY A 227 3.75 35.86 -10.28
C GLY A 227 4.91 35.21 -9.54
N LEU A 228 4.59 34.16 -8.79
CA LEU A 228 5.50 33.42 -7.93
C LEU A 228 6.70 32.84 -8.69
N SER A 229 6.46 32.24 -9.86
CA SER A 229 7.51 31.55 -10.62
C SER A 229 8.60 32.50 -11.10
N CYS A 230 8.20 33.69 -11.58
CA CYS A 230 9.15 34.73 -11.98
C CYS A 230 9.94 35.30 -10.79
N MET A 231 9.29 35.50 -9.64
CA MET A 231 10.00 35.95 -8.43
C MET A 231 11.01 34.91 -7.96
N SER A 232 10.65 33.62 -7.95
CA SER A 232 11.57 32.54 -7.56
C SER A 232 12.77 32.47 -8.50
N GLU A 233 12.55 32.40 -9.82
CA GLU A 233 13.67 32.38 -10.79
C GLU A 233 14.53 33.63 -10.70
N LEU A 234 13.94 34.82 -10.49
CA LEU A 234 14.69 36.07 -10.32
C LEU A 234 15.59 36.03 -9.08
N ARG A 235 15.08 35.56 -7.94
CA ARG A 235 15.87 35.40 -6.71
C ARG A 235 17.02 34.43 -6.94
N ASP A 236 16.73 33.27 -7.53
CA ASP A 236 17.74 32.23 -7.75
C ASP A 236 18.85 32.75 -8.68
N MET A 237 18.49 33.43 -9.78
CA MET A 237 19.47 34.09 -10.66
C MET A 237 20.30 35.16 -9.96
N ALA A 238 19.67 36.01 -9.15
CA ALA A 238 20.37 37.09 -8.44
C ALA A 238 21.35 36.53 -7.40
N ILE A 239 20.97 35.46 -6.68
CA ILE A 239 21.84 34.79 -5.70
C ILE A 239 23.02 34.13 -6.40
N ASP A 240 22.79 33.42 -7.51
CA ASP A 240 23.87 32.77 -8.26
C ASP A 240 24.87 33.80 -8.79
N LEU A 241 24.39 34.90 -9.38
CA LEU A 241 25.23 36.01 -9.85
C LEU A 241 25.97 36.73 -8.71
N ALA A 242 25.35 36.87 -7.54
CA ALA A 242 26.00 37.50 -6.38
C ALA A 242 27.11 36.58 -5.81
N LYS A 243 26.86 35.27 -5.74
CA LYS A 243 27.85 34.27 -5.28
C LYS A 243 29.07 34.15 -6.19
N GLU A 244 28.92 34.39 -7.49
CA GLU A 244 30.04 34.48 -8.41
C GLU A 244 30.98 35.65 -8.08
N ARG A 245 30.46 36.73 -7.48
CA ARG A 245 31.21 37.94 -7.11
C ARG A 245 31.78 37.87 -5.70
N ASP A 246 30.97 37.43 -4.74
CA ASP A 246 31.38 37.21 -3.36
C ASP A 246 30.73 35.95 -2.77
N LYS A 247 31.55 35.06 -2.19
CA LYS A 247 31.08 33.78 -1.63
C LYS A 247 30.35 33.95 -0.30
N SER A 248 30.48 35.09 0.37
CA SER A 248 29.81 35.39 1.65
C SER A 248 28.44 36.05 1.53
N VAL A 249 27.87 36.18 0.32
CA VAL A 249 26.59 36.87 0.12
C VAL A 249 25.45 36.24 0.94
N VAL A 250 24.80 37.07 1.75
CA VAL A 250 23.62 36.74 2.54
C VAL A 250 22.36 37.07 1.74
N ASP A 251 21.40 36.14 1.71
CA ASP A 251 20.13 36.31 0.99
C ASP A 251 19.17 37.24 1.75
N TYR A 252 19.24 38.54 1.43
CA TYR A 252 18.31 39.55 1.94
C TYR A 252 17.05 39.72 1.08
N ILE A 253 16.99 39.14 -0.12
CA ILE A 253 15.83 39.21 -1.02
C ILE A 253 14.59 38.66 -0.30
N GLY A 254 14.79 37.62 0.50
CA GLY A 254 13.78 37.09 1.40
C GLY A 254 13.09 38.17 2.22
N VAL A 255 13.86 39.01 2.88
CA VAL A 255 13.36 40.04 3.79
C VAL A 255 12.74 41.19 3.00
N TRP A 256 13.39 41.65 1.92
CA TRP A 256 12.91 42.78 1.14
C TRP A 256 11.58 42.52 0.44
N TRP A 257 11.32 41.29 0.00
CA TRP A 257 10.07 40.98 -0.71
C TRP A 257 8.94 40.53 0.19
N ASP A 258 9.13 40.51 1.50
CA ASP A 258 8.08 40.10 2.43
C ASP A 258 6.84 41.00 2.27
N GLY A 259 5.69 40.38 1.95
CA GLY A 259 4.45 41.08 1.60
C GLY A 259 4.14 41.24 0.10
N ILE A 260 5.06 40.93 -0.82
CA ILE A 260 4.78 40.93 -2.27
C ILE A 260 4.18 39.58 -2.68
N GLY A 261 2.85 39.49 -2.66
CA GLY A 261 2.17 38.22 -2.89
C GLY A 261 2.58 37.17 -1.84
N SER A 262 1.93 36.02 -1.81
CA SER A 262 2.28 34.94 -0.88
C SER A 262 3.59 34.23 -1.29
N TRP A 263 4.66 34.97 -1.60
CA TRP A 263 5.83 34.45 -2.32
C TRP A 263 6.69 33.48 -1.52
N ARG A 264 6.61 33.54 -0.19
CA ARG A 264 7.20 32.55 0.72
C ARG A 264 6.34 31.30 0.91
N GLN A 265 5.10 31.29 0.42
CA GLN A 265 4.23 30.12 0.49
C GLN A 265 4.23 29.41 -0.87
N PRO A 266 4.89 28.24 -1.00
CA PRO A 266 4.65 27.40 -2.16
C PRO A 266 3.17 27.04 -2.12
N SER A 267 2.42 27.47 -3.14
CA SER A 267 1.03 27.09 -3.30
C SER A 267 0.98 25.56 -3.38
N LEU A 268 0.56 24.93 -2.28
CA LEU A 268 0.15 23.53 -2.24
C LEU A 268 -1.08 23.40 -3.15
N VAL A 269 -0.83 23.08 -4.42
CA VAL A 269 -1.82 22.53 -5.36
C VAL A 269 -1.54 21.03 -5.47
#